data_AF-R0ILF7-F1
#
_entry.id   AF-R0ILF7-F1
#
_cell.length_a   1.000
_cell.length_b   1.000
_cell.length_c   1.000
_cell.angle_alpha   90.00
_cell.angle_beta   90.00
_cell.angle_gamma   90.00
#
_symmetry.space_group_name_H-M   'P 1'
#
loop_
_entity.id
_entity.type
_entity.pdbx_description
1 polymer ?
#
loop_
_entity_poly.entity_id
_entity_poly.type
_entity_poly.pdbx_seq_one_letter_code
_entity_poly.pdbx_strand_id
1 'polypeptide(L)'
;ENFVGYTKVPVGLAGPLRIQGSKDTNDEFYAPLATVESPLVVSCSRGRKALYRCGGVHFQVLGEGMSRAPVSMFADTTDAVA
;
A
#
# COMPACT_ATOMS: atom_id res chain seq x y z
N GLU A 1 16.79 -11.87 -18.21
CA GLU A 1 15.50 -11.34 -18.73
C GLU A 1 15.76 -10.60 -20.06
N ASN A 2 14.82 -10.61 -21.02
CA ASN A 2 14.96 -9.95 -22.35
C ASN A 2 14.43 -8.50 -22.32
N PHE A 3 15.26 -7.54 -21.92
CA PHE A 3 14.87 -6.14 -21.83
C PHE A 3 14.68 -5.49 -23.21
N VAL A 4 13.52 -4.87 -23.44
CA VAL A 4 13.16 -4.20 -24.70
C VAL A 4 12.77 -2.73 -24.53
N GLY A 5 12.75 -2.21 -23.30
CA GLY A 5 12.41 -0.82 -23.01
C GLY A 5 11.61 -0.62 -21.73
N TYR A 6 10.96 0.54 -21.62
CA TYR A 6 10.11 0.94 -20.49
C TYR A 6 8.77 1.49 -20.98
N THR A 7 7.78 1.52 -20.09
CA THR A 7 6.50 2.18 -20.34
C THR A 7 6.32 3.39 -19.42
N LYS A 8 5.59 4.40 -19.90
CA LYS A 8 5.24 5.57 -19.10
C LYS A 8 3.90 5.34 -18.42
N VAL A 9 3.85 5.55 -17.11
CA VAL A 9 2.60 5.55 -16.33
C VAL A 9 2.39 6.95 -15.77
N PRO A 10 1.23 7.60 -15.96
CA PRO A 10 0.94 8.89 -15.35
C PRO A 10 1.01 8.79 -13.83
N VAL A 11 1.57 9.82 -13.17
CA VAL A 11 1.68 9.90 -11.72
C VAL A 11 0.98 11.15 -11.23
N GLY A 12 -0.04 10.99 -10.39
CA GLY A 12 -0.71 12.08 -9.69
C GLY A 12 -0.29 12.15 -8.23
N LEU A 13 -0.55 13.29 -7.59
CA LEU A 13 -0.30 13.51 -6.16
C LEU A 13 -1.63 13.69 -5.42
N ALA A 14 -1.83 12.93 -4.34
CA ALA A 14 -2.93 13.12 -3.40
C ALA A 14 -2.37 13.59 -2.04
N GLY A 15 -2.70 14.80 -1.59
CA GLY A 15 -2.14 15.34 -0.34
C GLY A 15 -2.54 16.79 -0.04
N PRO A 16 -2.16 17.33 1.15
CA PRO A 16 -1.41 16.65 2.22
C PRO A 16 -2.28 15.76 3.11
N LEU A 17 -1.89 14.51 3.34
CA LEU A 17 -2.49 13.61 4.33
C LEU A 17 -1.79 13.85 5.67
N ARG A 18 -2.53 14.40 6.65
CA ARG A 18 -2.02 14.61 8.00
C ARG A 18 -2.05 13.30 8.77
N ILE A 19 -0.89 12.84 9.20
CA ILE A 19 -0.73 11.64 10.02
C ILE A 19 -0.37 12.07 11.44
N GLN A 20 -1.08 11.50 12.42
CA GLN A 20 -0.81 11.64 13.84
C GLN A 20 -0.22 10.31 14.31
N GLY A 21 1.11 10.21 14.31
CA GLY A 21 1.82 8.96 14.61
C GLY A 21 2.95 9.16 15.63
N SER A 22 3.96 8.29 15.57
CA SER A 22 5.22 8.44 16.31
C SER A 22 5.99 9.69 15.86
N LYS A 23 7.08 10.06 16.56
CA LYS A 23 7.91 11.24 16.24
C LYS A 23 8.28 11.36 14.76
N ASP A 24 8.49 10.24 14.07
CA ASP A 24 8.96 10.21 12.68
C ASP A 24 7.81 10.22 11.64
N THR A 25 6.56 10.08 12.09
CA THR A 25 5.37 10.02 11.21
C THR A 25 4.33 11.09 11.53
N ASN A 26 4.59 11.96 12.51
CA ASN A 26 3.71 13.07 12.86
C ASN A 26 3.92 14.28 11.94
N ASP A 27 3.56 14.11 10.66
CA ASP A 27 3.72 15.13 9.63
C ASP A 27 2.62 15.04 8.55
N GLU A 28 2.71 15.92 7.55
CA GLU A 28 1.86 15.97 6.38
C GLU A 28 2.54 15.33 5.16
N PHE A 29 1.90 14.30 4.59
CA PHE A 29 2.47 13.52 3.49
C PHE A 29 1.70 13.69 2.18
N TYR A 30 2.40 13.68 1.05
CA TYR A 30 1.81 13.61 -0.28
C TYR A 30 1.98 12.20 -0.85
N ALA A 31 0.88 11.54 -1.18
CA ALA A 31 0.88 10.19 -1.75
C ALA A 31 1.03 10.26 -3.29
N PRO A 32 2.11 9.74 -3.88
CA PRO A 32 2.22 9.55 -5.32
C PRO A 32 1.39 8.34 -5.75
N LEU A 33 0.55 8.54 -6.77
CA LEU A 33 -0.33 7.51 -7.32
C LEU A 33 -0.03 7.35 -8.81
N ALA A 34 0.62 6.25 -9.18
CA ALA A 34 0.88 5.87 -10.56
C ALA A 34 -0.34 5.11 -11.11
N THR A 35 -1.14 5.75 -11.97
CA THR A 35 -2.39 5.15 -12.47
C THR A 35 -2.78 5.73 -13.83
N VAL A 36 -3.48 4.93 -14.63
CA VAL A 36 -4.19 5.37 -15.84
C VAL A 36 -5.66 5.66 -15.58
N GLU A 37 -6.18 5.33 -14.39
CA GLU A 37 -7.54 5.63 -13.98
C GLU A 37 -7.63 7.08 -13.45
N SER A 38 -8.18 7.97 -14.28
CA SER A 38 -8.20 9.41 -13.96
C SER A 38 -8.99 9.79 -12.69
N PRO A 39 -10.13 9.16 -12.32
CA PRO A 39 -10.87 9.55 -11.12
C PRO A 39 -10.19 9.16 -9.80
N LEU A 40 -9.25 8.20 -9.82
CA LEU A 40 -8.65 7.64 -8.61
C LEU A 40 -7.92 8.70 -7.78
N VAL A 41 -7.04 9.49 -8.42
CA VAL A 41 -6.25 10.54 -7.74
C VAL A 41 -7.17 11.61 -7.13
N VAL A 42 -8.23 11.99 -7.83
CA VAL A 42 -9.22 12.97 -7.37
C VAL A 42 -10.02 12.42 -6.20
N SER A 43 -10.40 11.14 -6.27
CA SER A 43 -11.13 10.46 -5.19
C SER A 43 -10.29 10.37 -3.91
N CYS A 44 -9.03 9.95 -4.02
CA CYS A 44 -8.09 9.93 -2.89
C CYS A 44 -7.86 11.34 -2.30
N SER A 45 -7.72 12.36 -3.15
CA SER A 45 -7.57 13.75 -2.72
C SER A 45 -8.79 14.27 -1.94
N ARG A 46 -10.00 13.85 -2.35
CA ARG A 46 -11.25 14.16 -1.64
C ARG A 46 -11.33 13.45 -0.28
N GLY A 47 -10.98 12.15 -0.22
CA GLY A 47 -10.91 11.40 1.03
C GLY A 47 -9.93 12.02 2.02
N ARG A 48 -8.72 12.35 1.56
CA ARG A 48 -7.72 13.10 2.33
C ARG A 48 -8.25 14.43 2.86
N LYS A 49 -9.04 15.17 2.06
CA LYS A 49 -9.65 16.45 2.52
C LYS A 49 -10.62 16.24 3.67
N ALA A 50 -11.40 15.16 3.65
CA ALA A 50 -12.28 14.81 4.77
C ALA A 50 -11.48 14.49 6.03
N LEU A 51 -10.48 13.61 5.92
CA LEU A 51 -9.61 13.21 7.03
C LEU A 51 -8.85 14.39 7.64
N TYR A 52 -8.35 15.30 6.80
CA TYR A 52 -7.66 16.51 7.24
C TYR A 52 -8.57 17.40 8.12
N ARG A 53 -9.83 17.56 7.72
CA ARG A 53 -10.83 18.33 8.49
C ARG A 53 -11.17 17.68 9.83
N CYS A 54 -11.00 16.36 9.94
CA CYS A 54 -11.16 15.61 11.19
C CYS A 54 -9.91 15.65 12.09
N GLY A 55 -8.86 16.39 11.70
CA GLY A 55 -7.63 16.53 12.49
C GLY A 55 -6.48 15.62 12.03
N GLY A 56 -6.71 14.74 11.05
CA GLY A 56 -5.72 13.79 10.54
C GLY A 56 -6.09 12.33 10.83
N VAL A 57 -5.13 11.43 10.61
CA VAL A 57 -5.30 9.98 10.77
C VAL A 57 -4.26 9.43 11.74
N HIS A 58 -4.69 8.58 12.66
CA HIS A 58 -3.79 7.76 13.47
C HIS A 58 -3.75 6.34 12.91
N PHE A 59 -2.56 5.74 12.82
CA PHE A 59 -2.40 4.35 12.40
C PHE A 59 -1.35 3.64 13.26
N GLN A 60 -1.39 2.31 13.28
CA GLN A 60 -0.40 1.48 13.96
C GLN A 60 -0.11 0.23 13.12
N VAL A 61 1.16 -0.17 13.06
CA VAL A 61 1.57 -1.44 12.46
C VAL A 61 1.43 -2.53 13.52
N LEU A 62 0.57 -3.52 13.28
CA LEU A 62 0.29 -4.61 14.23
C LEU A 62 1.23 -5.81 14.05
N GLY A 63 1.82 -5.97 12.87
CA GLY A 63 2.74 -7.04 12.56
C GLY A 63 3.35 -6.86 11.17
N GLU A 64 4.56 -7.38 11.00
CA GLU A 64 5.32 -7.33 9.75
C GLU A 64 5.93 -8.72 9.50
N GLY A 65 5.70 -9.26 8.31
CA GLY A 65 6.23 -10.56 7.93
C GLY A 65 5.85 -10.92 6.51
N MET A 66 6.76 -11.60 5.81
CA MET A 66 6.51 -12.18 4.50
C MET A 66 6.40 -13.70 4.65
N SER A 67 5.36 -14.29 4.08
CA SER A 67 5.20 -15.75 4.05
C SER A 67 5.57 -16.32 2.68
N ARG A 68 6.16 -17.51 2.70
CA ARG A 68 6.31 -18.39 1.55
C ARG A 68 5.88 -19.78 2.00
N ALA A 69 4.95 -20.38 1.28
CA ALA A 69 4.48 -21.73 1.55
C ALA A 69 4.88 -22.62 0.37
N PRO A 70 5.98 -23.40 0.49
CA PRO A 70 6.31 -24.40 -0.51
C PRO A 70 5.27 -25.53 -0.47
N VAL A 71 5.07 -26.17 -1.62
CA VAL A 71 4.21 -27.36 -1.73
C VAL A 71 5.11 -28.59 -1.66
N SER A 72 4.84 -29.45 -0.69
CA SER A 72 5.46 -30.78 -0.58
C SER A 72 4.43 -31.83 -1.02
N MET A 73 4.87 -32.82 -1.79
CA MET A 73 4.05 -33.97 -2.17
C MET A 73 4.48 -35.20 -1.39
N PHE A 74 3.50 -35.97 -0.94
CA PHE A 74 3.64 -37.22 -0.20
C PHE A 74 2.87 -38.33 -0.93
N ALA A 75 3.22 -39.59 -0.69
CA ALA A 75 2.62 -40.73 -1.40
C ALA A 75 1.19 -41.04 -0.92
N ASP A 76 0.89 -40.84 0.36
CA ASP A 76 -0.43 -41.01 0.94
C ASP A 76 -0.70 -40.01 2.09
N THR A 77 -1.91 -40.02 2.65
CA THR A 77 -2.31 -39.09 3.72
C THR A 77 -1.65 -39.40 5.05
N THR A 78 -1.22 -40.64 5.28
CA THR A 78 -0.48 -41.02 6.49
C THR A 78 0.89 -40.36 6.52
N ASP A 79 1.60 -40.33 5.38
CA ASP A 79 2.89 -39.67 5.22
C ASP A 79 2.82 -38.14 5.33
N ALA A 80 1.69 -37.54 4.94
CA ALA A 80 1.50 -36.09 4.97
C ALA A 80 1.13 -35.54 6.37
N VAL A 81 0.61 -36.38 7.26
CA VAL A 81 0.14 -36.00 8.61
C VAL A 81 1.19 -36.31 9.68
N ALA A 82 2.10 -37.25 9.42
CA ALA A 82 3.25 -37.57 10.28
C ALA A 82 4.25 -36.41 10.36
#